data_AF-A0A7G5LPI3-F1
#
_entry.id   AF-A0A7G5LPI3-F1
#
_cell.length_a   1.000
_cell.length_b   1.000
_cell.length_c   1.000
_cell.angle_alpha   90.00
_cell.angle_beta   90.00
_cell.angle_gamma   90.00
#
_symmetry.space_group_name_H-M   'P 1'
#
loop_
_entity.id
_entity.type
_entity.pdbx_description
1 polymer ?
#
loop_
_entity_poly.entity_id
_entity_poly.type
_entity_poly.pdbx_seq_one_letter_code
_entity_poly.pdbx_strand_id
1 'polypeptide(L)'
;MIKVLKPRLSSLPPKLKTTREIRDKRYSADATVRSWYHSARWQKLREAVLIRDLYTCQHTGVILTTGRTEPSAAVVHHKTPHKGDEHLFWDISNLEAVSKEWHDSEAQKEERRQP
;
A
#
# COMPACT_ATOMS: atom_id res chain seq x y z
N MET A 1 -52.61 44.96 -5.96
CA MET A 1 -51.74 43.79 -6.23
C MET A 1 -50.31 44.13 -5.79
N ILE A 2 -49.81 43.53 -4.71
CA ILE A 2 -48.45 43.78 -4.19
C ILE A 2 -47.48 42.84 -4.90
N LYS A 3 -46.51 43.36 -5.66
CA LYS A 3 -45.42 42.57 -6.26
C LYS A 3 -44.35 42.32 -5.20
N VAL A 4 -44.18 41.06 -4.80
CA VAL A 4 -43.10 40.65 -3.90
C VAL A 4 -41.78 40.61 -4.66
N LEU A 5 -40.76 41.30 -4.16
CA LEU A 5 -39.41 41.28 -4.70
C LEU A 5 -38.77 39.89 -4.51
N LYS A 6 -38.20 39.33 -5.58
CA LYS A 6 -37.47 38.06 -5.51
C LYS A 6 -36.15 38.24 -4.73
N PRO A 7 -35.82 37.35 -3.79
CA PRO A 7 -34.55 37.44 -3.06
C PRO A 7 -33.36 37.28 -4.03
N ARG A 8 -32.40 38.20 -3.93
CA ARG A 8 -31.21 38.29 -4.82
C ARG A 8 -29.96 37.57 -4.30
N LEU A 9 -30.05 36.84 -3.18
CA LEU A 9 -28.91 36.15 -2.59
C LEU A 9 -28.98 34.65 -2.91
N SER A 10 -28.05 34.17 -3.73
CA SER A 10 -27.77 32.74 -3.87
C SER A 10 -26.96 32.24 -2.68
N SER A 11 -27.29 31.06 -2.15
CA SER A 11 -26.50 30.42 -1.10
C SER A 11 -25.05 30.23 -1.53
N LEU A 12 -24.11 30.59 -0.66
CA LEU A 12 -22.69 30.32 -0.89
C LEU A 12 -22.44 28.81 -0.99
N PRO A 13 -21.56 28.35 -1.89
CA PRO A 13 -21.17 26.95 -1.93
C PRO A 13 -20.51 26.55 -0.59
N PRO A 14 -20.67 25.29 -0.15
CA PRO A 14 -20.07 24.82 1.08
C PRO A 14 -18.54 24.94 1.00
N LYS A 15 -17.92 25.55 2.01
CA LYS A 15 -16.45 25.67 2.12
C LYS A 15 -15.76 24.33 2.41
N LEU A 16 -16.52 23.32 2.84
CA LEU A 16 -16.00 22.02 3.25
C LEU A 16 -16.41 20.94 2.25
N LYS A 17 -15.44 20.12 1.84
CA LYS A 17 -15.68 18.96 0.98
C LYS A 17 -16.58 17.97 1.69
N THR A 18 -17.56 17.44 0.98
CA THR A 18 -18.46 16.40 1.49
C THR A 18 -17.70 15.10 1.74
N THR A 19 -18.23 14.24 2.61
CA THR A 19 -17.69 12.89 2.86
C THR A 19 -17.58 12.05 1.59
N ARG A 20 -18.48 12.28 0.62
CA ARG A 20 -18.44 11.67 -0.72
C ARG A 20 -17.25 12.15 -1.55
N GLU A 21 -16.97 13.45 -1.57
CA GLU A 21 -15.81 14.03 -2.27
C GLU A 21 -14.47 13.67 -1.61
N ILE A 22 -14.47 13.49 -0.28
CA ILE A 22 -13.31 12.94 0.45
C ILE A 22 -13.08 11.47 0.07
N ARG A 23 -14.16 10.73 -0.22
CA ARG A 23 -14.14 9.30 -0.56
C ARG A 23 -13.84 9.01 -2.04
N ASP A 24 -14.06 9.96 -2.97
CA ASP A 24 -13.72 9.80 -4.40
C ASP A 24 -12.19 9.91 -4.67
N LYS A 25 -11.40 9.19 -3.87
CA LYS A 25 -9.97 8.87 -4.10
C LYS A 25 -9.77 7.73 -5.11
N ARG A 26 -10.80 7.32 -5.86
CA ARG A 26 -10.72 6.19 -6.80
C ARG A 26 -9.65 6.37 -7.88
N TYR A 27 -9.20 7.60 -8.12
CA TYR A 27 -8.12 7.95 -9.05
C TYR A 27 -6.94 8.67 -8.36
N SER A 28 -6.78 8.54 -7.03
CA SER A 28 -5.54 9.00 -6.39
C SER A 28 -4.39 8.09 -6.84
N ALA A 29 -3.15 8.61 -6.92
CA ALA A 29 -1.95 7.80 -7.16
C ALA A 29 -1.90 6.57 -6.24
N ASP A 30 -2.36 6.69 -4.99
CA ASP A 30 -2.49 5.56 -4.06
C ASP A 30 -3.42 4.43 -4.55
N ALA A 31 -4.46 4.73 -5.33
CA ALA A 31 -5.41 3.72 -5.81
C ALA A 31 -4.76 2.85 -6.88
N THR A 32 -3.99 3.46 -7.78
CA THR A 32 -3.16 2.75 -8.77
C THR A 32 -2.14 1.85 -8.06
N VAL A 33 -1.40 2.40 -7.10
CA VAL A 33 -0.42 1.63 -6.32
C VAL A 33 -1.06 0.46 -5.58
N ARG A 34 -2.20 0.69 -4.89
CA ARG A 34 -2.93 -0.40 -4.21
C ARG A 34 -3.37 -1.50 -5.18
N SER A 35 -3.76 -1.13 -6.41
CA SER A 35 -4.16 -2.12 -7.42
C SER A 35 -3.03 -3.06 -7.83
N TRP A 36 -1.77 -2.61 -7.79
CA TRP A 36 -0.61 -3.44 -8.13
C TRP A 36 -0.49 -4.67 -7.24
N TYR A 37 -0.73 -4.52 -5.92
CA TYR A 37 -0.73 -5.63 -4.95
C TYR A 37 -1.82 -6.68 -5.20
N HIS A 38 -2.86 -6.35 -5.97
CA HIS A 38 -3.92 -7.30 -6.34
C HIS A 38 -3.73 -7.92 -7.72
N SER A 39 -2.75 -7.44 -8.49
CA SER A 39 -2.52 -7.89 -9.86
C SER A 39 -1.93 -9.31 -9.93
N ALA A 40 -2.19 -10.01 -11.04
CA ALA A 40 -1.57 -11.29 -11.34
C ALA A 40 -0.03 -11.17 -11.48
N ARG A 41 0.47 -10.01 -11.95
CA ARG A 41 1.91 -9.72 -12.03
C ARG A 41 2.55 -9.76 -10.65
N TRP A 42 1.91 -9.14 -9.65
CA TRP A 42 2.40 -9.18 -8.27
C TRP A 42 2.37 -10.59 -7.68
N GLN A 43 1.32 -11.37 -7.92
CA GLN A 43 1.23 -12.74 -7.43
C GLN A 43 2.40 -13.60 -7.95
N LYS A 44 2.71 -13.50 -9.24
CA LYS A 44 3.86 -14.20 -9.86
C LYS A 44 5.21 -13.71 -9.33
N LEU A 45 5.38 -12.40 -9.20
CA LEU A 45 6.62 -11.82 -8.67
C LEU A 45 6.84 -12.24 -7.21
N ARG A 46 5.78 -12.21 -6.39
CA ARG A 46 5.81 -12.66 -5.00
C ARG A 46 6.25 -14.11 -4.91
N GLU A 47 5.69 -15.00 -5.74
CA GLU A 47 6.10 -16.40 -5.78
C GLU A 47 7.56 -16.57 -6.19
N ALA A 48 8.02 -15.85 -7.23
CA ALA A 48 9.40 -15.89 -7.67
C ALA A 48 10.40 -15.47 -6.57
N VAL A 49 10.07 -14.44 -5.79
CA VAL A 49 10.88 -14.02 -4.63
C VAL A 49 10.94 -15.10 -3.56
N LEU A 50 9.79 -15.69 -3.20
CA LEU A 50 9.76 -16.75 -2.18
C LEU A 50 10.55 -17.99 -2.61
N ILE A 51 10.47 -18.38 -3.90
CA ILE A 51 11.26 -19.49 -4.44
C ILE A 51 12.76 -19.16 -4.45
N ARG A 52 13.14 -17.95 -4.92
CA ARG A 52 14.54 -17.48 -4.92
C ARG A 52 15.14 -17.56 -3.52
N ASP A 53 14.36 -17.15 -2.52
CA ASP A 53 14.79 -17.10 -1.13
C ASP A 53 14.55 -18.41 -0.38
N LEU A 54 14.23 -19.50 -1.09
CA LEU A 54 13.99 -20.85 -0.56
C LEU A 54 13.00 -20.88 0.61
N TYR A 55 11.97 -20.03 0.55
CA TYR A 55 11.01 -19.83 1.64
C TYR A 55 11.70 -19.61 2.99
N THR A 56 12.78 -18.82 3.00
CA THR A 56 13.57 -18.54 4.21
C THR A 56 13.65 -17.04 4.41
N CYS A 57 13.37 -16.58 5.64
CA CYS A 57 13.48 -15.18 6.00
C CYS A 57 14.92 -14.69 5.80
N GLN A 58 15.12 -13.67 4.97
CA GLN A 58 16.46 -13.16 4.63
C GLN A 58 17.17 -12.47 5.80
N HIS A 59 16.44 -12.06 6.84
CA HIS A 59 17.03 -11.43 8.03
C HIS A 59 17.25 -12.38 9.19
N THR A 60 16.36 -13.37 9.38
CA THR A 60 16.38 -14.23 10.58
C THR A 60 16.72 -15.70 10.29
N GLY A 61 16.70 -16.14 9.02
CA GLY A 61 16.94 -17.53 8.65
C GLY A 61 15.79 -18.50 8.97
N VAL A 62 14.66 -18.01 9.49
CA VAL A 62 13.50 -18.85 9.81
C VAL A 62 12.81 -19.32 8.53
N ILE A 63 12.39 -20.59 8.50
CA ILE A 63 11.58 -21.15 7.41
C ILE A 63 10.18 -20.52 7.43
N LEU A 64 9.79 -20.01 6.28
CA LEU A 64 8.52 -19.33 6.05
C LEU A 64 7.42 -20.34 5.76
N THR A 65 6.26 -20.09 6.35
CA THR A 65 5.10 -20.96 6.21
C THR A 65 4.06 -20.34 5.28
N THR A 66 3.25 -21.21 4.68
CA THR A 66 2.03 -20.81 3.99
C THR A 66 0.98 -20.42 5.03
N GLY A 67 0.50 -19.18 4.98
CA GLY A 67 -0.42 -18.64 5.97
C GLY A 67 -0.41 -17.13 5.96
N ARG A 68 -1.20 -16.50 6.84
CA ARG A 68 -1.26 -15.03 6.96
C ARG A 68 -1.07 -14.50 8.38
N THR A 69 -1.34 -15.33 9.39
CA THR A 69 -1.41 -14.92 10.80
C THR A 69 -0.18 -15.32 11.58
N GLU A 70 0.42 -16.46 11.25
CA GLU A 70 1.55 -17.01 12.01
C GLU A 70 2.77 -16.08 11.98
N PRO A 71 3.59 -16.04 13.04
CA PRO A 71 4.84 -15.28 13.07
C PRO A 71 5.76 -15.60 11.88
N SER A 72 5.80 -16.86 11.47
CA SER A 72 6.59 -17.36 10.33
C SER A 72 5.88 -17.21 8.98
N ALA A 73 4.69 -16.62 8.91
CA ALA A 73 3.97 -16.48 7.64
C ALA A 73 4.80 -15.64 6.65
N ALA A 74 4.86 -16.10 5.40
CA ALA A 74 5.68 -15.49 4.37
C ALA A 74 5.16 -14.11 3.92
N VAL A 75 5.99 -13.08 4.06
CA VAL A 75 5.76 -11.73 3.54
C VAL A 75 6.87 -11.39 2.55
N VAL A 76 6.54 -10.65 1.49
CA VAL A 76 7.53 -10.10 0.57
C VAL A 76 7.62 -8.61 0.83
N HIS A 77 8.79 -8.15 1.24
CA HIS A 77 9.07 -6.79 1.68
C HIS A 77 9.90 -6.05 0.61
N HIS A 78 9.64 -4.75 0.44
CA HIS A 78 10.46 -3.87 -0.39
C HIS A 78 11.58 -3.27 0.47
N LYS A 79 12.84 -3.61 0.17
CA LYS A 79 14.03 -3.09 0.88
C LYS A 79 14.11 -1.57 0.82
N THR A 80 13.88 -1.01 -0.38
CA THR A 80 13.72 0.43 -0.59
C THR A 80 12.23 0.72 -0.77
N PRO A 81 11.62 1.57 0.07
CA PRO A 81 10.22 1.95 -0.09
C PRO A 81 9.96 2.56 -1.46
N HIS A 82 9.08 1.93 -2.24
CA HIS A 82 8.86 2.33 -3.62
C HIS A 82 8.19 3.72 -3.75
N LYS A 83 7.44 4.21 -2.74
CA LYS A 83 6.78 5.53 -2.73
C LYS A 83 5.96 5.89 -4.00
N GLY A 84 5.45 4.87 -4.69
CA GLY A 84 4.73 4.98 -5.96
C GLY A 84 5.59 4.89 -7.23
N ASP A 85 6.90 4.77 -7.10
CA ASP A 85 7.82 4.44 -8.19
C ASP A 85 7.58 3.00 -8.66
N GLU A 86 7.20 2.86 -9.93
CA GLU A 86 6.90 1.58 -10.54
C GLU A 86 8.16 0.70 -10.71
N HIS A 87 9.32 1.30 -11.00
CA HIS A 87 10.57 0.55 -11.16
C HIS A 87 10.97 -0.12 -9.86
N LEU A 88 10.94 0.62 -8.74
CA LEU A 88 11.23 0.07 -7.42
C LEU A 88 10.18 -0.96 -6.97
N PHE A 89 8.91 -0.80 -7.39
CA PHE A 89 7.85 -1.72 -7.01
C PHE A 89 8.04 -3.11 -7.63
N TRP A 90 8.41 -3.17 -8.91
CA TRP A 90 8.52 -4.42 -9.66
C TRP A 90 9.93 -5.01 -9.72
N ASP A 91 10.94 -4.29 -9.23
CA ASP A 91 12.30 -4.80 -9.19
C ASP A 91 12.43 -5.94 -8.18
N ILE A 92 12.65 -7.16 -8.70
CA ILE A 92 12.86 -8.36 -7.88
C ILE A 92 14.08 -8.20 -6.95
N SER A 93 15.09 -7.43 -7.36
CA SER A 93 16.28 -7.19 -6.56
C SER A 93 16.00 -6.27 -5.36
N ASN A 94 14.93 -5.47 -5.43
CA ASN A 94 14.44 -4.64 -4.33
C ASN A 94 13.49 -5.41 -3.38
N LEU A 95 13.17 -6.67 -3.69
CA LEU A 95 12.26 -7.50 -2.90
C LEU A 95 13.02 -8.57 -2.10
N GLU A 96 12.52 -8.88 -0.91
CA GLU A 96 13.02 -9.96 -0.05
C GLU A 96 11.90 -10.70 0.67
N ALA A 97 12.09 -12.01 0.85
CA ALA A 97 11.21 -12.85 1.66
C ALA A 97 11.53 -12.69 3.15
N VAL A 98 10.53 -12.35 3.95
CA VAL A 98 10.67 -12.15 5.39
C VAL A 98 9.51 -12.79 6.15
N SER A 99 9.73 -13.05 7.44
CA SER A 99 8.65 -13.49 8.31
C SER A 99 7.73 -12.32 8.66
N LYS A 100 6.45 -12.61 8.87
CA LYS A 100 5.48 -11.61 9.34
C LYS A 100 5.92 -10.92 10.63
N GLU A 101 6.48 -11.68 11.56
CA GLU A 101 6.98 -11.15 12.83
C GLU A 101 8.08 -10.11 12.62
N TRP A 102 9.08 -10.41 11.79
CA TRP A 102 10.15 -9.46 11.46
C TRP A 102 9.60 -8.24 10.71
N HIS A 103 8.72 -8.46 9.74
CA HIS A 103 8.10 -7.40 8.96
C HIS A 103 7.30 -6.42 9.83
N ASP A 104 6.47 -6.92 10.73
CA ASP A 104 5.62 -6.07 11.56
C ASP A 104 6.39 -5.36 12.68
N SER A 105 7.60 -5.83 13.01
CA SER A 105 8.44 -5.26 14.08
C SER A 105 9.58 -4.38 13.56
N GLU A 106 10.53 -4.96 12.82
CA GLU A 106 11.80 -4.33 12.45
C GLU A 106 11.68 -3.52 11.16
N ALA A 107 10.97 -4.00 10.13
CA ALA A 107 10.81 -3.24 8.89
C ALA A 107 10.17 -1.86 9.15
N GLN A 108 9.16 -1.81 10.02
CA GLN A 108 8.55 -0.55 10.44
C GLN A 108 9.49 0.36 11.25
N LYS A 109 10.47 -0.20 11.97
CA LYS A 109 11.48 0.60 12.69
C LYS A 109 12.52 1.17 11.72
N GLU A 110 12.93 0.38 10.73
CA GLU A 110 13.85 0.79 9.67
C GLU A 110 13.26 1.97 8.86
N GLU A 111 11.99 1.87 8.46
CA GLU A 111 11.28 2.95 7.74
C GLU A 111 11.21 4.26 8.53
N ARG A 112 11.07 4.20 9.87
CA ARG A 112 11.05 5.39 10.73
C ARG A 112 12.43 6.02 10.94
N ARG A 113 13.51 5.29 10.67
CA ARG A 113 14.90 5.75 10.84
C ARG A 113 15.48 6.38 9.58
N GLN A 114 14.87 6.15 8.42
CA GLN A 114 15.26 6.80 7.18
C GLN A 114 14.73 8.26 7.17
N PRO A 115 15.60 9.28 7.01
CA PRO A 115 15.24 10.70 7.08
C PRO A 115 14.35 11.16 5.91
#